data_AF-A0A4S3LE38-F1
#
_entry.id   AF-A0A4S3LE38-F1
#
_cell.length_a   1.000
_cell.length_b   1.000
_cell.length_c   1.000
_cell.angle_alpha   90.00
_cell.angle_beta   90.00
_cell.angle_gamma   90.00
#
_symmetry.space_group_name_H-M   'P 1'
#
loop_
_entity.id
_entity.type
_entity.pdbx_description
1 polymer ?
#
loop_
_entity_poly.entity_id
_entity_poly.type
_entity_poly.pdbx_seq_one_letter_code
_entity_poly.pdbx_strand_id
1 'polypeptide(L)'
;MTMNIAKENLLPVELNQLDRIAFAEKMQRARQTVLSKISRNVEKFGDKFPAETCQNGHYPLTENVEWTTSFWTGQLWLAWEMTGDDRYRHAAEKQVTSFGNRIVNRIDTATHDLGFLYSLSCVSAWKLTGNRQARGIALLAAEALMERLNSKAKIIQAWGDLQDPEQAGRMIIDCNMNLPLLYWASEQTGEPR
;
A
#
# COMPACT_ATOMS: atom_id res chain seq x y z
N MET A 1 -14.22 -16.45 43.15
CA MET A 1 -12.90 -16.38 42.50
C MET A 1 -12.50 -14.92 42.42
N THR A 2 -11.55 -14.48 43.24
CA THR A 2 -11.00 -13.12 43.17
C THR A 2 -10.02 -13.04 42.00
N MET A 3 -10.35 -12.28 40.96
CA MET A 3 -9.43 -12.00 39.85
C MET A 3 -8.21 -11.27 40.38
N ASN A 4 -7.05 -11.93 40.32
CA ASN A 4 -5.78 -11.33 40.66
C ASN A 4 -5.28 -10.53 39.45
N ILE A 5 -5.61 -9.24 39.40
CA ILE A 5 -5.17 -8.33 38.32
C ILE A 5 -3.82 -7.76 38.72
N ALA A 6 -2.76 -8.19 38.03
CA ALA A 6 -1.47 -7.52 38.10
C ALA A 6 -1.58 -6.14 37.46
N LYS A 7 -1.31 -5.08 38.23
CA LYS A 7 -1.21 -3.71 37.73
C LYS A 7 0.26 -3.36 37.61
N GLU A 8 0.69 -3.05 36.39
CA GLU A 8 2.02 -2.50 36.15
C GLU A 8 1.93 -0.98 36.25
N ASN A 9 2.85 -0.37 37.00
CA ASN A 9 2.92 1.08 37.09
C ASN A 9 3.42 1.64 35.77
N LEU A 10 2.74 2.66 35.22
CA LEU A 10 3.26 3.39 34.08
C LEU A 10 4.62 4.00 34.48
N LEU A 11 5.66 3.68 33.71
CA LEU A 11 6.95 4.32 33.88
C LEU A 11 6.80 5.81 33.56
N PRO A 12 7.31 6.72 34.41
CA PRO A 12 7.36 8.13 34.08
C PRO A 12 8.21 8.30 32.83
N VAL A 13 7.59 8.74 31.73
CA VAL A 13 8.30 9.11 30.51
C VAL A 13 8.74 10.56 30.67
N GLU A 14 10.04 10.78 30.89
CA GLU A 14 10.62 12.10 30.69
C GLU A 14 10.67 12.39 29.19
N LEU A 15 9.72 13.21 28.73
CA LEU A 15 9.78 13.78 27.40
C LEU A 15 10.86 14.87 27.42
N ASN A 16 12.09 14.51 27.05
CA ASN A 16 13.16 15.48 26.82
C ASN A 16 12.65 16.60 25.91
N GLN A 17 12.97 17.87 26.24
CA GLN A 17 12.65 18.98 25.36
C GLN A 17 13.29 18.73 23.99
N LEU A 18 12.45 18.58 22.97
CA LEU A 18 12.90 18.35 21.60
C LEU A 18 13.65 19.59 21.11
N ASP A 19 14.95 19.45 20.86
CA ASP A 19 15.67 20.44 20.06
C ASP A 19 15.12 20.41 18.63
N ARG A 20 14.24 21.37 18.34
CA ARG A 20 13.55 21.48 17.06
C ARG A 20 14.50 21.72 15.90
N ILE A 21 15.62 22.41 16.12
CA ILE A 21 16.60 22.71 15.09
C ILE A 21 17.36 21.44 14.75
N ALA A 22 17.93 20.77 15.75
CA ALA A 22 18.64 19.51 15.55
C ALA A 22 17.73 18.43 14.93
N PHE A 23 16.46 18.39 15.34
CA PHE A 23 15.46 17.49 14.75
C PHE A 23 15.19 17.82 13.28
N ALA A 24 14.97 19.09 12.93
CA ALA A 24 14.73 19.51 11.55
C ALA A 24 15.92 19.16 10.64
N GLU A 25 17.15 19.41 11.08
CA GLU A 25 18.35 19.02 10.34
C GLU A 25 18.46 17.50 10.14
N LYS A 26 18.15 16.73 11.20
CA LYS A 26 18.13 15.26 11.12
C LYS A 26 17.11 14.78 10.09
N MET A 27 15.92 15.36 10.08
CA MET A 27 14.87 15.05 9.09
C MET A 27 15.30 15.43 7.67
N GLN A 28 15.97 16.57 7.49
CA GLN A 28 16.49 16.97 6.18
C GLN A 28 17.57 16.01 5.67
N ARG A 29 18.51 15.60 6.54
CA ARG A 29 19.54 14.59 6.19
C ARG A 29 18.93 13.23 5.85
N ALA A 30 17.93 12.79 6.63
CA ALA A 30 17.21 11.54 6.37
C ALA A 30 16.47 11.59 5.03
N ARG A 31 15.75 12.68 4.76
CA ARG A 31 15.08 12.93 3.47
C ARG A 31 16.06 12.85 2.30
N GLN A 32 17.20 13.54 2.37
CA GLN A 32 18.20 13.51 1.30
C GLN A 32 18.75 12.10 1.06
N THR A 33 18.98 11.34 2.14
CA THR A 33 19.46 9.95 2.07
C THR A 33 18.42 9.04 1.40
N VAL A 34 17.14 9.18 1.77
CA VAL A 34 16.05 8.39 1.18
C VAL A 34 15.86 8.72 -0.29
N LEU A 35 15.80 10.01 -0.66
CA LEU A 35 15.64 10.44 -2.05
C LEU A 35 16.80 9.96 -2.94
N SER A 36 18.04 10.01 -2.45
CA SER A 36 19.20 9.46 -3.17
C SER A 36 19.05 7.96 -3.45
N LYS A 37 18.55 7.18 -2.47
CA LYS A 37 18.28 5.75 -2.66
C LYS A 37 17.14 5.50 -3.65
N ILE A 38 16.05 6.27 -3.57
CA ILE A 38 14.92 6.16 -4.49
C ILE A 38 15.38 6.48 -5.92
N SER A 39 16.12 7.57 -6.15
CA SER A 39 16.64 7.93 -7.48
C SER A 39 17.47 6.82 -8.10
N ARG A 40 18.40 6.24 -7.33
CA ARG A 40 19.21 5.11 -7.80
C ARG A 40 18.35 3.88 -8.12
N ASN A 41 17.32 3.63 -7.31
CA ASN A 41 16.43 2.49 -7.51
C ASN A 41 15.48 2.69 -8.70
N VAL A 42 15.05 3.91 -9.03
CA VAL A 42 14.31 4.19 -10.27
C VAL A 42 15.08 3.72 -11.48
N GLU A 43 16.37 4.03 -11.56
CA GLU A 43 17.25 3.59 -12.66
C GLU A 43 17.49 2.07 -12.61
N LYS A 44 17.77 1.51 -11.43
CA LYS A 44 18.11 0.09 -11.28
C LYS A 44 16.92 -0.85 -11.51
N PHE A 45 15.74 -0.47 -11.05
CA PHE A 45 14.55 -1.34 -11.10
C PHE A 45 13.86 -1.23 -12.46
N GLY A 46 13.97 -0.09 -13.14
CA GLY A 46 13.30 0.15 -14.41
C GLY A 46 11.80 -0.12 -14.28
N ASP A 47 11.28 -1.03 -15.11
CA ASP A 47 9.86 -1.39 -15.14
C ASP A 47 9.50 -2.56 -14.19
N LYS A 48 10.46 -3.06 -13.39
CA LYS A 48 10.25 -4.14 -12.41
C LYS A 48 9.98 -3.59 -11.01
N PHE A 49 9.58 -4.49 -10.12
CA PHE A 49 9.29 -4.19 -8.72
C PHE A 49 10.31 -4.86 -7.79
N PRO A 50 10.65 -4.27 -6.65
CA PRO A 50 11.41 -4.98 -5.62
C PRO A 50 10.54 -6.08 -5.00
N ALA A 51 11.13 -7.24 -4.73
CA ALA A 51 10.48 -8.30 -3.95
C ALA A 51 10.17 -7.85 -2.51
N GLU A 52 9.35 -8.62 -1.80
CA GLU A 52 8.90 -8.37 -0.43
C GLU A 52 10.04 -8.35 0.60
N THR A 53 11.16 -9.03 0.31
CA THR A 53 12.33 -9.05 1.19
C THR A 53 13.65 -8.93 0.44
N CYS A 54 14.66 -8.38 1.12
CA CYS A 54 16.03 -8.35 0.61
C CYS A 54 16.71 -9.71 0.74
N GLN A 55 17.51 -10.06 -0.26
CA GLN A 55 18.49 -11.15 -0.21
C GLN A 55 19.88 -10.54 -0.23
N ASN A 56 20.71 -10.85 0.78
CA ASN A 56 22.07 -10.31 0.93
C ASN A 56 22.13 -8.76 0.83
N GLY A 57 21.14 -8.07 1.41
CA GLY A 57 21.08 -6.60 1.41
C GLY A 57 20.58 -5.96 0.10
N HIS A 58 20.11 -6.76 -0.86
CA HIS A 58 19.56 -6.29 -2.13
C HIS A 58 18.16 -6.85 -2.37
N TYR A 59 17.26 -6.03 -2.90
CA TYR A 59 15.97 -6.54 -3.38
C TYR A 59 16.16 -7.30 -4.70
N PRO A 60 15.75 -8.58 -4.77
CA PRO A 60 15.45 -9.21 -6.05
C PRO A 60 14.37 -8.42 -6.80
N LEU A 61 14.41 -8.47 -8.13
CA LEU A 61 13.39 -7.84 -8.97
C LEU A 61 12.37 -8.87 -9.42
N THR A 62 11.10 -8.48 -9.35
CA THR A 62 9.95 -9.30 -9.71
C THR A 62 9.07 -8.58 -10.73
N GLU A 63 8.16 -9.33 -11.35
CA GLU A 63 7.02 -8.73 -12.05
C GLU A 63 6.05 -8.09 -11.04
N ASN A 64 4.96 -7.51 -11.54
CA ASN A 64 3.88 -7.02 -10.67
C ASN A 64 3.03 -8.17 -10.09
N VAL A 65 3.65 -8.97 -9.24
CA VAL A 65 3.08 -10.09 -8.46
C VAL A 65 3.47 -9.88 -7.00
N GLU A 66 2.83 -10.58 -6.07
CA GLU A 66 2.90 -10.37 -4.62
C GLU A 66 2.16 -9.11 -4.16
N TRP A 67 1.93 -9.02 -2.85
CA TRP A 67 1.15 -7.98 -2.18
C TRP A 67 1.91 -6.66 -1.96
N THR A 68 3.23 -6.63 -2.24
CA THR A 68 4.11 -5.52 -1.83
C THR A 68 4.49 -4.54 -2.94
N THR A 69 4.17 -4.83 -4.19
CA THR A 69 4.71 -4.08 -5.35
C THR A 69 4.35 -2.60 -5.34
N SER A 70 3.17 -2.25 -4.83
CA SER A 70 2.70 -0.86 -4.77
C SER A 70 3.42 -0.01 -3.73
N PHE A 71 4.08 -0.61 -2.73
CA PHE A 71 4.88 0.17 -1.78
C PHE A 71 6.06 0.85 -2.47
N TRP A 72 6.58 0.26 -3.55
CA TRP A 72 7.54 0.93 -4.41
C TRP A 72 6.90 2.10 -5.17
N THR A 73 5.74 1.89 -5.80
CA THR A 73 4.99 2.96 -6.49
C THR A 73 4.63 4.12 -5.55
N GLY A 74 4.19 3.82 -4.34
CA GLY A 74 3.89 4.80 -3.31
C GLY A 74 5.11 5.62 -2.89
N GLN A 75 6.29 5.00 -2.78
CA GLN A 75 7.55 5.73 -2.54
C GLN A 75 7.87 6.70 -3.69
N LEU A 76 7.58 6.34 -4.94
CA LEU A 76 7.77 7.24 -6.09
C LEU A 76 6.82 8.44 -6.03
N TRP A 77 5.55 8.21 -5.71
CA TRP A 77 4.58 9.30 -5.53
C TRP A 77 4.98 10.26 -4.40
N LEU A 78 5.38 9.72 -3.25
CA LEU A 78 5.88 10.53 -2.13
C LEU A 78 7.16 11.30 -2.52
N ALA A 79 8.09 10.66 -3.24
CA ALA A 79 9.29 11.33 -3.71
C ALA A 79 8.97 12.51 -4.65
N TRP A 80 7.97 12.34 -5.53
CA TRP A 80 7.48 13.44 -6.37
C TRP A 80 6.86 14.56 -5.54
N GLU A 81 5.93 14.27 -4.63
CA GLU A 81 5.32 15.30 -3.76
C GLU A 81 6.36 16.08 -2.94
N MET A 82 7.41 15.41 -2.48
CA MET A 82 8.47 16.03 -1.68
C MET A 82 9.43 16.90 -2.48
N THR A 83 9.56 16.69 -3.80
CA THR A 83 10.63 17.29 -4.61
C THR A 83 10.16 18.06 -5.83
N GLY A 84 9.00 17.73 -6.38
CA GLY A 84 8.54 18.19 -7.69
C GLY A 84 9.32 17.58 -8.86
N ASP A 85 10.20 16.60 -8.64
CA ASP A 85 11.03 16.01 -9.70
C ASP A 85 10.24 15.00 -10.52
N ASP A 86 9.91 15.38 -11.75
CA ASP A 86 9.06 14.59 -12.65
C ASP A 86 9.62 13.21 -12.97
N ARG A 87 10.90 12.91 -12.74
CA ARG A 87 11.43 11.55 -12.95
C ARG A 87 10.68 10.52 -12.10
N TYR A 88 10.32 10.88 -10.86
CA TYR A 88 9.55 9.99 -9.98
C TYR A 88 8.11 9.83 -10.46
N ARG A 89 7.47 10.92 -10.89
CA ARG A 89 6.13 10.88 -11.48
C ARG A 89 6.08 10.00 -12.71
N HIS A 90 6.98 10.20 -13.67
CA HIS A 90 7.02 9.40 -14.90
C HIS A 90 7.21 7.91 -14.60
N ALA A 91 8.07 7.57 -13.63
CA ALA A 91 8.24 6.18 -13.20
C ALA A 91 6.96 5.60 -12.56
N ALA A 92 6.29 6.37 -11.70
CA ALA A 92 5.04 5.93 -11.06
C ALA A 92 3.87 5.81 -12.05
N GLU A 93 3.72 6.76 -12.98
CA GLU A 93 2.66 6.74 -14.00
C GLU A 93 2.82 5.55 -14.96
N LYS A 94 4.05 5.16 -15.33
CA LYS A 94 4.29 3.95 -16.12
C LYS A 94 3.75 2.70 -15.44
N GLN A 95 3.89 2.60 -14.12
CA GLN A 95 3.43 1.44 -13.35
C GLN A 95 1.90 1.33 -13.29
N VAL A 96 1.15 2.42 -13.52
CA VAL A 96 -0.34 2.38 -13.60
C VAL A 96 -0.81 1.37 -14.65
N THR A 97 -0.17 1.34 -15.82
CA THR A 97 -0.50 0.36 -16.88
C THR A 97 -0.24 -1.07 -16.42
N SER A 98 0.84 -1.30 -15.67
CA SER A 98 1.16 -2.63 -15.10
C SER A 98 0.11 -3.08 -14.09
N PHE A 99 -0.34 -2.20 -13.19
CA PHE A 99 -1.44 -2.49 -12.26
C PHE A 99 -2.78 -2.69 -12.99
N GLY A 100 -3.03 -1.94 -14.07
CA GLY A 100 -4.18 -2.15 -14.93
C GLY A 100 -4.19 -3.55 -15.56
N ASN A 101 -3.06 -3.98 -16.11
CA ASN A 101 -2.91 -5.33 -16.66
C ASN A 101 -3.12 -6.41 -15.58
N ARG A 102 -2.61 -6.18 -14.37
CA ARG A 102 -2.77 -7.10 -13.24
C ARG A 102 -4.24 -7.32 -12.87
N ILE A 103 -5.02 -6.23 -12.69
CA ILE A 103 -6.42 -6.36 -12.27
C ILE A 103 -7.32 -6.90 -13.39
N VAL A 104 -7.12 -6.46 -14.63
CA VAL A 104 -7.95 -6.87 -15.78
C VAL A 104 -7.82 -8.36 -16.04
N ASN A 105 -6.60 -8.89 -15.92
CA ASN A 105 -6.32 -10.31 -16.15
C ASN A 105 -6.36 -11.16 -14.87
N ARG A 106 -6.76 -10.58 -13.71
CA ARG A 106 -6.82 -11.24 -12.40
C ARG A 106 -5.52 -11.97 -12.01
N ILE A 107 -4.38 -11.35 -12.31
CA ILE A 107 -3.05 -11.90 -12.03
C ILE A 107 -2.74 -11.67 -10.55
N ASP A 108 -2.71 -12.75 -9.77
CA ASP A 108 -2.37 -12.71 -8.34
C ASP A 108 -3.23 -11.69 -7.57
N THR A 109 -4.55 -11.75 -7.77
CA THR A 109 -5.53 -10.86 -7.15
C THR A 109 -6.46 -11.58 -6.17
N ALA A 110 -6.23 -12.87 -5.90
CA ALA A 110 -7.03 -13.68 -4.96
C ALA A 110 -6.65 -13.42 -3.49
N THR A 111 -6.55 -12.15 -3.12
CA THR A 111 -6.13 -11.66 -1.79
C THR A 111 -6.94 -10.42 -1.40
N HIS A 112 -7.04 -10.13 -0.11
CA HIS A 112 -7.55 -8.87 0.41
C HIS A 112 -6.59 -7.69 0.23
N ASP A 113 -5.32 -7.94 -0.14
CA ASP A 113 -4.26 -6.93 -0.25
C ASP A 113 -4.41 -6.00 -1.47
N LEU A 114 -5.54 -6.08 -2.18
CA LEU A 114 -5.86 -5.14 -3.25
C LEU A 114 -5.90 -3.70 -2.74
N GLY A 115 -6.25 -3.47 -1.48
CA GLY A 115 -6.18 -2.13 -0.91
C GLY A 115 -4.75 -1.59 -0.84
N PHE A 116 -3.76 -2.36 -0.39
CA PHE A 116 -2.35 -1.99 -0.47
C PHE A 116 -1.94 -1.73 -1.92
N LEU A 117 -2.25 -2.68 -2.80
CA LEU A 117 -1.79 -2.67 -4.19
C LEU A 117 -2.31 -1.45 -4.96
N TYR A 118 -3.59 -1.11 -4.83
CA TYR A 118 -4.22 -0.10 -5.67
C TYR A 118 -4.37 1.27 -4.98
N SER A 119 -4.35 1.34 -3.65
CA SER A 119 -4.38 2.64 -2.95
C SER A 119 -3.06 3.40 -3.14
N LEU A 120 -1.92 2.71 -3.03
CA LEU A 120 -0.61 3.36 -3.14
C LEU A 120 -0.19 3.63 -4.58
N SER A 121 -0.75 2.90 -5.55
CA SER A 121 -0.45 3.06 -6.97
C SER A 121 -1.50 3.92 -7.68
N CYS A 122 -2.66 3.37 -8.00
CA CYS A 122 -3.67 3.95 -8.87
C CYS A 122 -4.50 5.06 -8.19
N VAL A 123 -4.87 4.90 -6.91
CA VAL A 123 -5.56 5.98 -6.17
C VAL A 123 -4.62 7.17 -5.98
N SER A 124 -3.35 6.95 -5.64
CA SER A 124 -2.33 8.01 -5.59
C SER A 124 -2.24 8.75 -6.92
N ALA A 125 -2.10 8.04 -8.05
CA ALA A 125 -2.04 8.65 -9.38
C ALA A 125 -3.29 9.50 -9.68
N TRP A 126 -4.49 9.01 -9.36
CA TRP A 126 -5.72 9.79 -9.50
C TRP A 126 -5.72 11.05 -8.65
N LYS A 127 -5.43 10.94 -7.34
CA LYS A 127 -5.46 12.07 -6.40
C LYS A 127 -4.43 13.14 -6.74
N LEU A 128 -3.25 12.72 -7.20
CA LEU A 128 -2.11 13.59 -7.44
C LEU A 128 -2.12 14.26 -8.81
N THR A 129 -2.62 13.57 -9.85
CA THR A 129 -2.51 14.06 -11.23
C THR A 129 -3.85 14.11 -11.98
N GLY A 130 -4.94 13.64 -11.37
CA GLY A 130 -6.24 13.54 -12.04
C GLY A 130 -6.29 12.44 -13.10
N ASN A 131 -5.40 11.45 -13.05
CA ASN A 131 -5.32 10.37 -14.03
C ASN A 131 -6.59 9.50 -14.02
N ARG A 132 -7.46 9.70 -15.02
CA ARG A 132 -8.76 9.00 -15.12
C ARG A 132 -8.63 7.50 -15.36
N GLN A 133 -7.59 7.05 -16.07
CA GLN A 133 -7.33 5.63 -16.25
C GLN A 133 -7.00 4.98 -14.91
N ALA A 134 -6.15 5.62 -14.11
CA ALA A 134 -5.82 5.15 -12.77
C ALA A 134 -7.06 5.08 -11.86
N ARG A 135 -7.95 6.07 -11.93
CA ARG A 135 -9.25 6.02 -11.23
C ARG A 135 -10.06 4.79 -11.62
N GLY A 136 -10.20 4.52 -12.93
CA GLY A 136 -10.93 3.35 -13.42
C GLY A 136 -10.32 2.03 -12.92
N ILE A 137 -8.99 1.90 -12.98
CA ILE A 137 -8.26 0.71 -12.50
C ILE A 137 -8.48 0.50 -10.99
N ALA A 138 -8.39 1.57 -10.19
CA ALA A 138 -8.61 1.48 -8.75
C ALA A 138 -10.06 1.09 -8.38
N LEU A 139 -11.06 1.56 -9.14
CA LEU A 139 -12.45 1.14 -8.95
C LEU A 139 -12.65 -0.34 -9.27
N LEU A 140 -12.05 -0.84 -10.36
CA LEU A 140 -12.07 -2.28 -10.68
C LEU A 140 -11.42 -3.11 -9.56
N ALA A 141 -10.35 -2.60 -8.94
CA ALA A 141 -9.72 -3.26 -7.80
C ALA A 141 -10.61 -3.24 -6.55
N ALA A 142 -11.37 -2.17 -6.32
CA ALA A 142 -12.34 -2.11 -5.23
C ALA A 142 -13.48 -3.11 -5.43
N GLU A 143 -13.99 -3.26 -6.66
CA GLU A 143 -14.98 -4.29 -7.02
C GLU A 143 -14.43 -5.69 -6.74
N ALA A 144 -13.20 -5.96 -7.19
CA ALA A 144 -12.52 -7.23 -6.93
C ALA A 144 -12.32 -7.52 -5.43
N LEU A 145 -12.04 -6.50 -4.63
CA LEU A 145 -11.93 -6.65 -3.17
C LEU A 145 -13.30 -6.96 -2.54
N MET A 146 -14.37 -6.35 -3.03
CA MET A 146 -15.74 -6.60 -2.57
C MET A 146 -16.24 -8.02 -2.87
N GLU A 147 -15.73 -8.68 -3.91
CA GLU A 147 -16.01 -10.09 -4.18
C GLU A 147 -15.62 -11.00 -2.99
N ARG A 148 -14.66 -10.57 -2.17
CA ARG A 148 -14.18 -11.32 -0.99
C ARG A 148 -15.01 -11.09 0.28
N LEU A 149 -16.06 -10.26 0.22
CA LEU A 149 -16.95 -10.03 1.36
C LEU A 149 -17.81 -11.28 1.63
N ASN A 150 -17.60 -11.90 2.78
CA ASN A 150 -18.49 -12.93 3.29
C ASN A 150 -19.76 -12.27 3.85
N SER A 151 -20.88 -12.44 3.14
CA SER A 151 -22.15 -11.79 3.47
C SER A 151 -22.77 -12.25 4.81
N LYS A 152 -22.43 -13.45 5.29
CA LYS A 152 -22.93 -14.01 6.55
C LYS A 152 -22.08 -13.56 7.73
N ALA A 153 -20.76 -13.72 7.63
CA ALA A 153 -19.82 -13.38 8.69
C ALA A 153 -19.48 -11.88 8.74
N LYS A 154 -19.79 -11.12 7.69
CA LYS A 154 -19.49 -9.68 7.55
C LYS A 154 -18.00 -9.38 7.68
N ILE A 155 -17.18 -10.21 7.04
CA ILE A 155 -15.72 -10.06 6.97
C ILE A 155 -15.27 -10.12 5.52
N ILE A 156 -14.11 -9.54 5.24
CA ILE A 156 -13.40 -9.72 3.97
C ILE A 156 -12.40 -10.88 4.16
N GLN A 157 -12.53 -11.93 3.34
CA GLN A 157 -11.64 -13.09 3.41
C GLN A 157 -10.23 -12.73 2.95
N ALA A 158 -9.22 -13.07 3.75
CA ALA A 158 -7.84 -12.63 3.53
C ALA A 158 -7.22 -13.19 2.25
N TRP A 159 -7.23 -14.51 2.07
CA TRP A 159 -6.67 -15.16 0.89
C TRP A 159 -7.40 -16.44 0.56
N GLY A 160 -7.01 -17.05 -0.57
CA GLY A 160 -7.48 -18.36 -0.95
C GLY A 160 -8.80 -18.35 -1.71
N ASP A 161 -9.24 -19.56 -2.06
CA ASP A 161 -10.49 -19.79 -2.76
C ASP A 161 -11.68 -19.45 -1.84
N LEU A 162 -12.63 -18.69 -2.37
CA LEU A 162 -13.85 -18.30 -1.65
C LEU A 162 -14.83 -19.49 -1.52
N GLN A 163 -14.66 -20.52 -2.35
CA GLN A 163 -15.48 -21.73 -2.34
C GLN A 163 -14.90 -22.86 -1.49
N ASP A 164 -13.64 -22.74 -1.05
CA ASP A 164 -13.01 -23.72 -0.17
C ASP A 164 -13.41 -23.45 1.30
N PRO A 165 -14.19 -24.35 1.94
CA PRO A 165 -14.63 -24.17 3.32
C PRO A 165 -13.48 -24.13 4.34
N GLU A 166 -12.32 -24.72 4.04
CA GLU A 166 -11.16 -24.69 4.95
C GLU A 166 -10.45 -23.33 4.95
N GLN A 167 -10.57 -22.59 3.85
CA GLN A 167 -9.98 -21.26 3.67
C GLN A 167 -11.00 -20.14 3.97
N ALA A 168 -12.29 -20.45 3.79
CA ALA A 168 -13.39 -19.54 4.05
C ALA A 168 -13.44 -19.10 5.52
N GLY A 169 -13.68 -17.81 5.75
CA GLY A 169 -13.83 -17.28 7.09
C GLY A 169 -12.53 -16.72 7.71
N ARG A 170 -11.38 -16.89 7.06
CA ARG A 170 -10.11 -16.33 7.55
C ARG A 170 -10.04 -14.83 7.31
N MET A 171 -9.89 -14.07 8.38
CA MET A 171 -9.59 -12.63 8.36
C MET A 171 -8.25 -12.38 9.05
N ILE A 172 -7.49 -11.39 8.56
CA ILE A 172 -6.20 -10.99 9.11
C ILE A 172 -6.24 -9.47 9.36
N ILE A 173 -5.54 -9.02 10.40
CA ILE A 173 -5.65 -7.64 10.95
C ILE A 173 -5.22 -6.54 9.96
N ASP A 174 -4.30 -6.85 9.06
CA ASP A 174 -3.84 -5.99 7.96
C ASP A 174 -4.95 -5.69 6.94
N CYS A 175 -6.06 -6.44 6.94
CA CYS A 175 -7.26 -6.08 6.17
C CYS A 175 -7.75 -4.65 6.47
N ASN A 176 -7.53 -4.14 7.69
CA ASN A 176 -7.88 -2.76 8.05
C ASN A 176 -7.18 -1.71 7.18
N MET A 177 -5.99 -2.01 6.67
CA MET A 177 -5.25 -1.13 5.75
C MET A 177 -5.74 -1.26 4.31
N ASN A 178 -6.57 -2.27 4.02
CA ASN A 178 -7.16 -2.50 2.72
C ASN A 178 -8.55 -1.86 2.54
N LEU A 179 -9.27 -1.67 3.65
CA LEU A 179 -10.58 -0.99 3.67
C LEU A 179 -10.60 0.44 3.09
N PRO A 180 -9.54 1.27 3.23
CA PRO A 180 -9.52 2.61 2.64
C PRO A 180 -9.78 2.64 1.13
N LEU A 181 -9.45 1.58 0.40
CA LEU A 181 -9.79 1.47 -1.02
C LEU A 181 -11.30 1.45 -1.25
N LEU A 182 -12.05 0.72 -0.41
CA LEU A 182 -13.50 0.62 -0.48
C LEU A 182 -14.18 1.93 -0.08
N TYR A 183 -13.71 2.56 0.99
CA TYR A 183 -14.20 3.88 1.39
C TYR A 183 -13.98 4.92 0.29
N TRP A 184 -12.77 4.94 -0.30
CA TRP A 184 -12.48 5.80 -1.43
C TRP A 184 -13.40 5.50 -2.63
N ALA A 185 -13.65 4.22 -2.94
CA ALA A 185 -14.55 3.86 -4.04
C ALA A 185 -15.99 4.37 -3.79
N SER A 186 -16.50 4.20 -2.58
CA SER A 186 -17.81 4.74 -2.16
C SER A 186 -17.88 6.26 -2.32
N GLU A 187 -16.84 6.99 -1.91
CA GLU A 187 -16.74 8.45 -2.13
C GLU A 187 -16.73 8.83 -3.62
N GLN A 188 -16.12 7.99 -4.47
CA GLN A 188 -16.01 8.25 -5.91
C GLN A 188 -17.28 7.95 -6.71
N THR A 189 -18.09 7.00 -6.26
CA THR A 189 -19.27 6.51 -7.00
C THR A 189 -20.58 6.95 -6.37
N GLY A 190 -20.57 7.29 -5.08
CA GLY A 190 -21.79 7.50 -4.29
C GLY A 190 -22.50 6.19 -3.91
N GLU A 191 -21.90 5.02 -4.18
CA GLU A 191 -22.47 3.73 -3.80
C GLU A 191 -22.18 3.42 -2.33
N PRO A 192 -23.19 3.18 -1.48
CA PRO A 192 -23.01 2.99 -0.04
C PRO A 192 -22.65 1.56 0.39
N ARG A 193 -22.62 0.60 -0.55
CA ARG A 193 -22.38 -0.81 -0.29
C ARG A 193 -20.90 -1.10 -0.09
#